data_AF-A0A1T1BJX6-F1
#
_entry.id   AF-A0A1T1BJX6-F1
#
_cell.length_a   1.000
_cell.length_b   1.000
_cell.length_c   1.000
_cell.angle_alpha   90.00
_cell.angle_beta   90.00
_cell.angle_gamma   90.00
#
_symmetry.space_group_name_H-M   'P 1'
#
loop_
_entity.id
_entity.type
_entity.pdbx_description
1 polymer ?
#
loop_
_entity_poly.entity_id
_entity_poly.type
_entity_poly.pdbx_seq_one_letter_code
_entity_poly.pdbx_strand_id
1 'polypeptide(L)'
;MKKNVFLFFLALFAVLFTGCQNNESDFPSSDNPTVVVSTKEIYGAPTRKFEIKAALADDLGLKSVHIQIPELSLDKVITFETDPLLETYNLSYFFEVPADRGTSEAFKIKLTITDVSGNAVDEEINLRLDGEFAAPAISMLSPNEGAVILLSTSNIMPVNFVVNDDSGIDYVQVKCAALNIDETVQLQGSPQTYTFSKEYVLPVTAANYVLTITAKDKFAIPNTGSLNINVVATNEYPAIYLCDQPKGTNLKTDAAGVPMYFHEKNGQNFEFKYYADKDNKEIYFLGQESDFAPHCFGLDGSGNIVDAASSAPIILPTKGYYNIKMNPNTMAYTVTKYTPSSKVWADIANGSWNDDEALRKTFVSVCGEGVKDANWDTWNAWVMGSLHLANNPDNPYQLVGEITLTGSTMKITFTGQWWNPQWRLINNGIATMSPGENGNGAYTAAPGVYKVIVDTELERAFITKK
;
A
#
# COMPACT_ATOMS: atom_id res chain seq x y z
N MET A 1 61.20 -40.31 72.14
CA MET A 1 60.79 -40.64 70.75
C MET A 1 59.98 -41.94 70.83
N LYS A 2 58.65 -42.03 70.68
CA LYS A 2 57.80 -41.64 69.54
C LYS A 2 56.39 -41.13 69.97
N LYS A 3 56.26 -40.43 71.11
CA LYS A 3 55.00 -39.77 71.53
C LYS A 3 54.80 -38.35 70.96
N ASN A 4 55.79 -37.80 70.23
CA ASN A 4 55.79 -36.43 69.72
C ASN A 4 55.48 -36.30 68.21
N VAL A 5 55.15 -37.39 67.51
CA VAL A 5 54.73 -37.33 66.09
C VAL A 5 53.20 -37.32 65.95
N PHE A 6 52.48 -37.88 66.91
CA PHE A 6 51.02 -37.97 66.87
C PHE A 6 50.33 -36.66 67.29
N LEU A 7 50.90 -35.89 68.23
CA LEU A 7 50.37 -34.57 68.60
C LEU A 7 50.61 -33.49 67.53
N PHE A 8 51.62 -33.67 66.67
CA PHE A 8 51.92 -32.71 65.59
C PHE A 8 50.97 -32.91 64.38
N PHE A 9 50.50 -34.13 64.15
CA PHE A 9 49.49 -34.42 63.11
C PHE A 9 48.07 -34.07 63.53
N LEU A 10 47.73 -34.13 64.83
CA LEU A 10 46.40 -33.75 65.31
C LEU A 10 46.22 -32.22 65.43
N ALA A 11 47.31 -31.48 65.65
CA ALA A 11 47.29 -30.01 65.65
C ALA A 11 47.25 -29.41 64.22
N LEU A 12 47.73 -30.14 63.20
CA LEU A 12 47.72 -29.65 61.81
C LEU A 12 46.37 -29.89 61.09
N PHE A 13 45.53 -30.81 61.57
CA PHE A 13 44.20 -31.07 61.01
C PHE A 13 43.11 -30.12 61.58
N ALA A 14 43.40 -29.40 62.66
CA ALA A 14 42.48 -28.45 63.27
C ALA A 14 42.51 -27.05 62.63
N VAL A 15 43.40 -26.80 61.67
CA VAL A 15 43.58 -25.48 61.01
C VAL A 15 43.06 -25.47 59.56
N LEU A 16 42.37 -26.53 59.11
CA LEU A 16 41.82 -26.62 57.74
C LEU A 16 40.29 -26.50 57.65
N PHE A 17 39.62 -26.09 58.73
CA PHE A 17 38.22 -25.65 58.68
C PHE A 17 38.11 -24.13 58.84
N THR A 18 38.82 -23.37 58.00
CA THR A 18 38.31 -22.07 57.60
C THR A 18 37.22 -22.33 56.57
N GLY A 19 35.99 -22.52 57.05
CA GLY A 19 34.83 -22.41 56.16
C GLY A 19 34.87 -21.05 55.50
N CYS A 20 34.71 -20.99 54.18
CA CYS A 20 34.38 -19.74 53.51
C CYS A 20 33.19 -19.13 54.25
N GLN A 21 33.40 -17.97 54.86
CA GLN A 21 32.28 -17.12 55.23
C GLN A 21 31.60 -16.76 53.91
N ASN A 22 30.35 -17.21 53.74
CA ASN A 22 29.48 -16.66 52.72
C ASN A 22 29.29 -15.19 53.08
N ASN A 23 30.03 -14.31 52.43
CA ASN A 23 29.78 -12.88 52.45
C ASN A 23 28.53 -12.59 51.60
N GLU A 24 27.38 -13.14 52.00
CA GLU A 24 26.12 -12.53 51.58
C GLU A 24 25.99 -11.24 52.38
N SER A 25 25.78 -10.14 51.69
CA SER A 25 25.51 -8.85 52.31
C SER A 25 24.23 -8.96 53.13
N ASP A 26 24.35 -8.89 54.46
CA ASP A 26 23.22 -8.87 55.38
C ASP A 26 22.48 -7.52 55.24
N PHE A 27 21.51 -7.47 54.32
CA PHE A 27 20.60 -6.34 54.19
C PHE A 27 19.62 -6.29 55.38
N PRO A 28 19.16 -5.10 55.83
CA PRO A 28 18.11 -5.02 56.84
C PRO A 28 16.80 -5.61 56.32
N SER A 29 15.86 -5.95 57.21
CA SER A 29 14.53 -6.42 56.78
C SER A 29 13.79 -5.34 56.00
N SER A 30 13.21 -5.71 54.85
CA SER A 30 12.28 -4.92 54.03
C SER A 30 10.86 -5.48 54.11
N ASP A 31 9.88 -4.72 53.61
CA ASP A 31 8.55 -5.25 53.31
C ASP A 31 8.63 -6.19 52.09
N ASN A 32 7.52 -6.88 51.76
CA ASN A 32 7.49 -7.70 50.55
C ASN A 32 7.53 -6.81 49.30
N PRO A 33 8.23 -7.22 48.22
CA PRO A 33 8.21 -6.50 46.96
C PRO A 33 6.80 -6.48 46.37
N THR A 34 6.51 -5.45 45.60
CA THR A 34 5.24 -5.23 44.91
C THR A 34 5.39 -5.40 43.40
N VAL A 35 4.38 -5.99 42.77
CA VAL A 35 4.31 -6.20 41.32
C VAL A 35 2.95 -5.73 40.80
N VAL A 36 2.96 -4.91 39.76
CA VAL A 36 1.77 -4.47 39.05
C VAL A 36 1.91 -4.80 37.58
N VAL A 37 1.29 -5.90 37.15
CA VAL A 37 1.26 -6.31 35.73
C VAL A 37 0.34 -5.39 34.92
N SER A 38 0.72 -5.13 33.68
CA SER A 38 -0.10 -4.32 32.76
C SER A 38 -1.41 -5.00 32.33
N THR A 39 -1.42 -6.33 32.29
CA THR A 39 -2.57 -7.17 31.95
C THR A 39 -2.47 -8.51 32.68
N LYS A 40 -3.62 -9.13 32.97
CA LYS A 40 -3.71 -10.49 33.50
C LYS A 40 -3.90 -11.56 32.41
N GLU A 41 -4.06 -11.14 31.16
CA GLU A 41 -4.21 -12.03 30.01
C GLU A 41 -3.43 -11.49 28.79
N ILE A 42 -2.68 -12.38 28.15
CA ILE A 42 -1.93 -12.14 26.92
C ILE A 42 -2.38 -13.17 25.88
N TYR A 43 -2.59 -12.70 24.66
CA TYR A 43 -2.89 -13.54 23.50
C TYR A 43 -1.67 -13.61 22.58
N GLY A 44 -1.21 -14.83 22.30
CA GLY A 44 -0.10 -15.14 21.40
C GLY A 44 -0.55 -16.05 20.25
N ALA A 45 0.38 -16.36 19.37
CA ALA A 45 0.27 -17.42 18.37
C ALA A 45 1.69 -17.88 17.99
N PRO A 46 1.87 -19.09 17.43
CA PRO A 46 3.18 -19.58 16.98
C PRO A 46 3.90 -18.55 16.11
N THR A 47 5.22 -18.40 16.31
CA THR A 47 6.11 -17.43 15.64
C THR A 47 5.82 -15.95 15.94
N ARG A 48 4.84 -15.62 16.79
CA ARG A 48 4.57 -14.23 17.20
C ARG A 48 5.24 -13.89 18.51
N LYS A 49 5.68 -12.64 18.60
CA LYS A 49 6.18 -12.03 19.83
C LYS A 49 5.06 -11.41 20.63
N PHE A 50 5.10 -11.58 21.94
CA PHE A 50 4.32 -10.78 22.88
C PHE A 50 5.24 -10.15 23.93
N GLU A 51 4.74 -9.15 24.62
CA GLU A 51 5.50 -8.37 25.61
C GLU A 51 4.90 -8.58 27.01
N ILE A 52 5.77 -8.92 27.96
CA ILE A 52 5.45 -9.02 29.38
C ILE A 52 5.86 -7.70 30.03
N LYS A 53 4.88 -6.96 30.56
CA LYS A 53 5.10 -5.70 31.29
C LYS A 53 4.61 -5.76 32.73
N ALA A 54 5.47 -5.31 33.63
CA ALA A 54 5.14 -5.13 35.03
C ALA A 54 5.94 -3.97 35.65
N ALA A 55 5.31 -3.19 36.52
CA ALA A 55 6.00 -2.25 37.40
C ALA A 55 6.34 -2.98 38.70
N LEU A 56 7.63 -3.05 39.03
CA LEU A 56 8.17 -3.70 40.22
C LEU A 56 8.64 -2.61 41.18
N ALA A 57 8.37 -2.77 42.48
CA ALA A 57 8.89 -1.86 43.49
C ALA A 57 9.12 -2.57 44.82
N ASP A 58 10.10 -2.09 45.57
CA ASP A 58 10.43 -2.53 46.92
C ASP A 58 10.86 -1.31 47.76
N ASP A 59 10.65 -1.33 49.07
CA ASP A 59 10.97 -0.21 49.95
C ASP A 59 12.47 -0.08 50.27
N LEU A 60 13.26 -1.15 50.05
CA LEU A 60 14.71 -1.15 50.24
C LEU A 60 15.48 -1.34 48.94
N GLY A 61 15.09 -2.34 48.14
CA GLY A 61 15.76 -2.66 46.89
C GLY A 61 15.35 -4.00 46.30
N LEU A 62 15.17 -4.03 44.99
CA LEU A 62 14.93 -5.23 44.21
C LEU A 62 16.24 -6.01 43.99
N LYS A 63 16.17 -7.34 44.07
CA LYS A 63 17.29 -8.25 43.76
C LYS A 63 17.15 -8.89 42.40
N SER A 64 15.97 -9.42 42.08
CA SER A 64 15.73 -10.06 40.80
C SER A 64 14.26 -10.17 40.42
N VAL A 65 14.03 -10.35 39.12
CA VAL A 65 12.77 -10.87 38.59
C VAL A 65 13.04 -12.13 37.76
N HIS A 66 12.28 -13.18 38.03
CA HIS A 66 12.32 -14.46 37.32
C HIS A 66 11.06 -14.61 36.49
N ILE A 67 11.22 -14.81 35.19
CA ILE A 67 10.14 -14.93 34.20
C ILE A 67 10.16 -16.36 33.68
N GLN A 68 9.05 -17.09 33.85
CA GLN A 68 8.96 -18.48 33.44
C GLN A 68 7.70 -18.80 32.64
N ILE A 69 7.90 -19.57 31.58
CA ILE A 69 6.88 -20.37 30.89
C ILE A 69 7.57 -21.71 30.58
N PRO A 70 7.64 -22.64 31.56
CA PRO A 70 8.43 -23.86 31.42
C PRO A 70 8.04 -24.68 30.18
N GLU A 71 6.75 -24.71 29.85
CA GLU A 71 6.20 -25.42 28.70
C GLU A 71 6.72 -24.86 27.37
N LEU A 72 7.08 -23.57 27.32
CA LEU A 72 7.65 -22.90 26.14
C LEU A 72 9.17 -22.74 26.25
N SER A 73 9.82 -23.42 27.20
CA SER A 73 11.26 -23.29 27.48
C SER A 73 11.71 -21.86 27.82
N LEU A 74 10.82 -21.04 28.37
CA LEU A 74 11.20 -19.75 28.93
C LEU A 74 11.55 -19.92 30.41
N ASP A 75 12.82 -19.66 30.74
CA ASP A 75 13.33 -19.53 32.09
C ASP A 75 14.36 -18.40 32.09
N LYS A 76 13.95 -17.19 32.50
CA LYS A 76 14.78 -15.99 32.45
C LYS A 76 14.84 -15.30 33.80
N VAL A 77 16.03 -15.26 34.39
CA VAL A 77 16.32 -14.43 35.56
C VAL A 77 16.98 -13.12 35.10
N ILE A 78 16.45 -12.01 35.58
CA ILE A 78 17.06 -10.68 35.50
C ILE A 78 17.47 -10.31 36.93
N THR A 79 18.76 -10.07 37.14
CA THR A 79 19.32 -9.67 38.43
C THR A 79 19.65 -8.19 38.39
N PHE A 80 19.39 -7.48 39.48
CA PHE A 80 19.65 -6.06 39.62
C PHE A 80 20.94 -5.82 40.42
N GLU A 81 21.60 -4.70 40.14
CA GLU A 81 22.75 -4.25 40.94
C GLU A 81 22.30 -3.91 42.36
N THR A 82 23.19 -4.14 43.32
CA THR A 82 22.92 -3.86 44.74
C THR A 82 23.68 -2.64 45.27
N ASP A 83 24.49 -2.01 44.42
CA ASP A 83 25.21 -0.75 44.71
C ASP A 83 25.19 0.17 43.47
N PRO A 84 24.29 1.18 43.42
CA PRO A 84 23.24 1.48 44.40
C PRO A 84 22.07 0.48 44.36
N LEU A 85 21.30 0.41 45.44
CA LEU A 85 20.06 -0.36 45.50
C LEU A 85 19.01 0.18 44.53
N LEU A 86 18.30 -0.72 43.85
CA LEU A 86 17.26 -0.38 42.88
C LEU A 86 15.87 -0.58 43.49
N GLU A 87 15.22 0.48 43.95
CA GLU A 87 13.89 0.42 44.57
C GLU A 87 12.75 0.19 43.57
N THR A 88 12.92 0.54 42.28
CA THR A 88 11.87 0.40 41.26
C THR A 88 12.41 -0.10 39.92
N TYR A 89 11.62 -0.90 39.21
CA TYR A 89 11.97 -1.40 37.88
C TYR A 89 10.73 -1.59 37.01
N ASN A 90 10.76 -1.05 35.79
CA ASN A 90 9.72 -1.28 34.80
C ASN A 90 10.15 -2.42 33.88
N LEU A 91 9.60 -3.61 34.11
CA LEU A 91 9.82 -4.77 33.27
C LEU A 91 9.17 -4.56 31.89
N SER A 92 9.94 -4.83 30.84
CA SER A 92 9.50 -4.99 29.46
C SER A 92 10.32 -6.14 28.86
N TYR A 93 9.70 -7.31 28.71
CA TYR A 93 10.36 -8.50 28.20
C TYR A 93 9.58 -9.08 27.02
N PHE A 94 10.25 -9.21 25.87
CA PHE A 94 9.66 -9.81 24.67
C PHE A 94 9.98 -11.29 24.60
N PHE A 95 8.96 -12.11 24.34
CA PHE A 95 9.08 -13.54 24.10
C PHE A 95 8.41 -13.92 22.79
N GLU A 96 9.06 -14.77 21.99
CA GLU A 96 8.50 -15.33 20.76
C GLU A 96 7.97 -16.74 21.02
N VAL A 97 6.71 -16.99 20.68
CA VAL A 97 6.12 -18.33 20.83
C VAL A 97 6.79 -19.28 19.82
N PRO A 98 7.26 -20.46 20.27
CA PRO A 98 7.84 -21.46 19.37
C PRO A 98 6.92 -21.86 18.21
N ALA A 99 7.50 -22.13 17.05
CA ALA A 99 6.76 -22.42 15.81
C ALA A 99 5.98 -23.74 15.83
N ASP A 100 6.35 -24.68 16.70
CA ASP A 100 5.80 -26.03 16.81
C ASP A 100 4.59 -26.13 17.75
N ARG A 101 4.13 -25.00 18.31
CA ARG A 101 2.97 -24.96 19.22
C ARG A 101 1.63 -24.99 18.49
N GLY A 102 0.60 -25.47 19.18
CA GLY A 102 -0.78 -25.42 18.73
C GLY A 102 -1.42 -24.04 18.96
N THR A 103 -2.38 -23.68 18.12
CA THR A 103 -3.09 -22.38 18.12
C THR A 103 -4.27 -22.32 19.09
N SER A 104 -4.31 -23.19 20.10
CA SER A 104 -5.40 -23.23 21.11
C SER A 104 -4.89 -23.66 22.48
N GLU A 105 -3.57 -23.64 22.68
CA GLU A 105 -2.97 -23.98 23.96
C GLU A 105 -3.06 -22.79 24.93
N ALA A 106 -3.06 -23.07 26.23
CA ALA A 106 -3.05 -22.06 27.27
C ALA A 106 -1.98 -22.39 28.32
N PHE A 107 -1.27 -21.36 28.78
CA PHE A 107 -0.18 -21.44 29.75
C PHE A 107 -0.28 -20.34 30.81
N LYS A 108 0.60 -20.42 31.80
CA LYS A 108 0.83 -19.37 32.78
C LYS A 108 2.23 -18.81 32.61
N ILE A 109 2.31 -17.48 32.53
CA ILE A 109 3.56 -16.75 32.67
C ILE A 109 3.71 -16.50 34.17
N LYS A 110 4.75 -17.06 34.77
CA LYS A 110 5.06 -16.88 36.19
C LYS A 110 6.12 -15.79 36.34
N LEU A 111 5.82 -14.83 37.19
CA LEU A 111 6.75 -13.78 37.61
C LEU A 111 7.05 -13.97 39.09
N THR A 112 8.30 -14.25 39.42
CA THR A 112 8.77 -14.26 40.82
C THR A 112 9.71 -13.08 41.03
N ILE A 113 9.32 -12.16 41.90
CA ILE A 113 10.10 -10.97 42.25
C ILE A 113 10.74 -11.22 43.60
N THR A 114 12.04 -10.95 43.72
CA THR A 114 12.79 -11.11 44.97
C THR A 114 13.45 -9.79 45.31
N ASP A 115 13.35 -9.35 46.56
CA ASP A 115 14.05 -8.17 47.08
C ASP A 115 15.46 -8.54 47.60
N VAL A 116 16.23 -7.53 48.00
CA VAL A 116 17.59 -7.74 48.53
C VAL A 116 17.62 -8.44 49.88
N SER A 117 16.53 -8.40 50.64
CA SER A 117 16.38 -9.04 51.95
C SER A 117 15.88 -10.49 51.87
N GLY A 118 15.57 -10.97 50.66
CA GLY A 118 15.19 -12.34 50.36
C GLY A 118 13.68 -12.62 50.41
N ASN A 119 12.83 -11.60 50.58
CA ASN A 119 11.39 -11.78 50.43
C ASN A 119 11.06 -11.99 48.95
N ALA A 120 10.06 -12.83 48.67
CA ALA A 120 9.64 -13.14 47.30
C ALA A 120 8.12 -13.10 47.14
N VAL A 121 7.67 -12.59 45.99
CA VAL A 121 6.25 -12.55 45.60
C VAL A 121 6.10 -13.12 44.19
N ASP A 122 5.06 -13.93 44.01
CA ASP A 122 4.67 -14.52 42.73
C ASP A 122 3.45 -13.80 42.14
N GLU A 123 3.46 -13.55 40.83
CA GLU A 123 2.31 -13.11 40.03
C GLU A 123 2.18 -13.96 38.77
N GLU A 124 0.94 -14.26 38.38
CA GLU A 124 0.64 -15.05 37.18
C GLU A 124 -0.11 -14.23 36.14
N ILE A 125 0.31 -14.36 34.88
CA ILE A 125 -0.41 -13.84 33.71
C ILE A 125 -0.88 -15.02 32.87
N ASN A 126 -2.15 -15.05 32.46
CA ASN A 126 -2.66 -16.06 31.55
C ASN A 126 -2.09 -15.82 30.14
N LEU A 127 -1.57 -16.85 29.50
CA LEU A 127 -1.18 -16.82 28.09
C LEU A 127 -2.09 -17.77 27.31
N ARG A 128 -2.77 -17.28 26.28
CA ARG A 128 -3.52 -18.12 25.33
C ARG A 128 -2.91 -18.02 23.95
N LEU A 129 -2.79 -19.13 23.25
CA LEU A 129 -2.23 -19.21 21.89
C LEU A 129 -3.29 -19.15 20.77
N ASP A 130 -4.54 -18.84 21.12
CA ASP A 130 -5.65 -18.62 20.19
C ASP A 130 -5.89 -17.12 19.93
N GLY A 131 -4.82 -16.32 19.92
CA GLY A 131 -4.90 -14.91 19.54
C GLY A 131 -5.36 -14.74 18.09
N GLU A 132 -6.39 -13.91 17.88
CA GLU A 132 -6.76 -13.41 16.56
C GLU A 132 -6.10 -12.05 16.31
N PHE A 133 -5.54 -11.88 15.12
CA PHE A 133 -4.77 -10.70 14.77
C PHE A 133 -5.00 -10.21 13.34
N ALA A 134 -5.84 -10.90 12.58
CA ALA A 134 -6.34 -10.41 11.30
C ALA A 134 -7.36 -9.32 11.59
N ALA A 135 -7.22 -8.18 10.91
CA ALA A 135 -8.25 -7.16 10.92
C ALA A 135 -9.39 -7.54 9.96
N PRO A 136 -10.64 -7.11 10.22
CA PRO A 136 -11.75 -7.31 9.31
C PRO A 136 -11.42 -6.83 7.88
N ALA A 137 -11.64 -7.70 6.90
CA ALA A 137 -11.41 -7.40 5.50
C ALA A 137 -12.64 -6.71 4.89
N ILE A 138 -12.47 -5.47 4.42
CA ILE A 138 -13.53 -4.67 3.80
C ILE A 138 -13.37 -4.70 2.28
N SER A 139 -14.42 -5.10 1.58
CA SER A 139 -14.52 -5.11 0.12
C SER A 139 -15.62 -4.16 -0.34
N MET A 140 -15.23 -3.05 -0.97
CA MET A 140 -16.19 -2.09 -1.55
C MET A 140 -16.82 -2.65 -2.82
N LEU A 141 -18.14 -2.54 -2.91
CA LEU A 141 -18.92 -2.86 -4.11
C LEU A 141 -19.32 -1.57 -4.85
N SER A 142 -19.66 -0.51 -4.12
CA SER A 142 -19.87 0.84 -4.66
C SER A 142 -19.83 1.89 -3.54
N PRO A 143 -19.39 3.13 -3.83
CA PRO A 143 -18.78 3.54 -5.08
C PRO A 143 -17.37 2.93 -5.24
N ASN A 144 -16.89 2.90 -6.48
CA ASN A 144 -15.49 2.59 -6.75
C ASN A 144 -14.61 3.79 -6.37
N GLU A 145 -13.34 3.53 -6.08
CA GLU A 145 -12.33 4.58 -5.91
C GLU A 145 -12.32 5.51 -7.15
N GLY A 146 -12.45 6.82 -6.91
CA GLY A 146 -12.50 7.83 -7.97
C GLY A 146 -13.84 7.89 -8.72
N ALA A 147 -14.90 7.26 -8.22
CA ALA A 147 -16.21 7.32 -8.85
C ALA A 147 -16.71 8.76 -8.99
N VAL A 148 -17.28 9.06 -10.15
CA VAL A 148 -17.94 10.34 -10.43
C VAL A 148 -19.44 10.18 -10.22
N ILE A 149 -20.05 11.11 -9.49
CA ILE A 149 -21.50 11.25 -9.36
C ILE A 149 -21.90 12.55 -10.05
N LEU A 150 -22.61 12.40 -11.16
CA LEU A 150 -23.09 13.52 -11.95
C LEU A 150 -24.39 14.09 -11.34
N LEU A 151 -24.25 15.18 -10.60
CA LEU A 151 -25.31 15.86 -9.86
C LEU A 151 -26.44 16.39 -10.76
N SER A 152 -26.18 16.60 -12.05
CA SER A 152 -27.19 17.02 -13.02
C SER A 152 -28.18 15.90 -13.39
N THR A 153 -27.84 14.63 -13.14
CA THR A 153 -28.71 13.48 -13.42
C THR A 153 -29.18 12.78 -12.14
N SER A 154 -28.32 12.70 -11.11
CA SER A 154 -28.66 12.17 -9.79
C SER A 154 -27.73 12.71 -8.72
N ASN A 155 -28.26 13.03 -7.56
CA ASN A 155 -27.48 13.37 -6.37
C ASN A 155 -27.46 12.24 -5.34
N ILE A 156 -27.70 10.99 -5.76
CA ILE A 156 -27.68 9.82 -4.88
C ILE A 156 -26.32 9.12 -4.97
N MET A 157 -25.70 8.90 -3.82
CA MET A 157 -24.49 8.10 -3.66
C MET A 157 -24.83 6.74 -3.01
N PRO A 158 -24.87 5.64 -3.79
CA PRO A 158 -25.00 4.31 -3.22
C PRO A 158 -23.68 3.89 -2.57
N VAL A 159 -23.74 3.45 -1.31
CA VAL A 159 -22.62 2.90 -0.54
C VAL A 159 -22.95 1.46 -0.19
N ASN A 160 -22.24 0.53 -0.82
CA ASN A 160 -22.39 -0.90 -0.66
C ASN A 160 -21.02 -1.54 -0.45
N PHE A 161 -20.88 -2.35 0.60
CA PHE A 161 -19.66 -3.09 0.87
C PHE A 161 -19.92 -4.36 1.66
N VAL A 162 -18.97 -5.28 1.60
CA VAL A 162 -18.96 -6.52 2.38
C VAL A 162 -17.78 -6.47 3.34
N VAL A 163 -18.01 -6.91 4.57
CA VAL A 163 -16.96 -7.12 5.58
C VAL A 163 -16.91 -8.60 5.90
N ASN A 164 -15.71 -9.17 5.96
CA ASN A 164 -15.47 -10.53 6.41
C ASN A 164 -14.44 -10.54 7.55
N ASP A 165 -14.68 -11.32 8.59
CA ASP A 165 -13.77 -11.52 9.71
C ASP A 165 -14.01 -12.88 10.37
N ASP A 166 -12.95 -13.65 10.63
CA ASP A 166 -13.07 -15.01 11.15
C ASP A 166 -13.48 -15.05 12.64
N SER A 167 -13.12 -14.01 13.42
CA SER A 167 -13.50 -13.86 14.83
C SER A 167 -14.88 -13.23 15.04
N GLY A 168 -15.52 -12.82 13.94
CA GLY A 168 -16.83 -12.20 13.94
C GLY A 168 -16.75 -10.69 14.14
N ILE A 169 -17.66 -9.99 13.48
CA ILE A 169 -17.63 -8.53 13.37
C ILE A 169 -18.45 -7.93 14.52
N ASP A 170 -17.87 -6.96 15.24
CA ASP A 170 -18.56 -6.23 16.31
C ASP A 170 -19.38 -5.06 15.75
N TYR A 171 -18.74 -4.21 14.95
CA TYR A 171 -19.42 -3.11 14.27
C TYR A 171 -18.77 -2.76 12.94
N VAL A 172 -19.55 -2.09 12.10
CA VAL A 172 -19.04 -1.33 10.95
C VAL A 172 -19.40 0.15 11.12
N GLN A 173 -18.55 1.04 10.61
CA GLN A 173 -18.73 2.47 10.67
C GLN A 173 -18.44 3.09 9.31
N VAL A 174 -19.30 4.00 8.86
CA VAL A 174 -19.13 4.80 7.65
C VAL A 174 -18.99 6.26 8.06
N LYS A 175 -17.90 6.90 7.65
CA LYS A 175 -17.64 8.33 7.89
C LYS A 175 -17.44 9.10 6.60
N CYS A 176 -17.97 10.32 6.57
CA CYS A 176 -17.63 11.34 5.59
C CYS A 176 -17.79 12.72 6.23
N ALA A 177 -16.67 13.33 6.63
CA ALA A 177 -16.69 14.59 7.37
C ALA A 177 -17.38 15.72 6.59
N ALA A 178 -17.13 15.84 5.29
CA ALA A 178 -17.71 16.86 4.43
C ALA A 178 -19.24 16.75 4.27
N LEU A 179 -19.80 15.56 4.52
CA LEU A 179 -21.24 15.30 4.49
C LEU A 179 -21.86 15.19 5.89
N ASN A 180 -21.07 15.40 6.96
CA ASN A 180 -21.45 15.13 8.34
C ASN A 180 -22.00 13.71 8.56
N ILE A 181 -21.42 12.72 7.86
CA ILE A 181 -21.75 11.31 8.03
C ILE A 181 -20.79 10.73 9.08
N ASP A 182 -21.35 10.16 10.14
CA ASP A 182 -20.66 9.30 11.12
C ASP A 182 -21.68 8.26 11.62
N GLU A 183 -21.82 7.18 10.87
CA GLU A 183 -22.83 6.15 11.12
C GLU A 183 -22.16 4.84 11.53
N THR A 184 -22.52 4.35 12.71
CA THR A 184 -22.05 3.05 13.23
C THR A 184 -23.20 2.08 13.30
N VAL A 185 -23.02 0.90 12.70
CA VAL A 185 -23.95 -0.23 12.81
C VAL A 185 -23.33 -1.27 13.74
N GLN A 186 -23.90 -1.41 14.93
CA GLN A 186 -23.51 -2.47 15.88
C GLN A 186 -24.14 -3.79 15.44
N LEU A 187 -23.32 -4.84 15.30
CA LEU A 187 -23.77 -6.16 14.86
C LEU A 187 -24.01 -7.07 16.05
N GLN A 188 -25.14 -7.77 16.01
CA GLN A 188 -25.51 -8.75 17.03
C GLN A 188 -25.03 -10.14 16.61
N GLY A 189 -24.53 -10.92 17.58
CA GLY A 189 -24.13 -12.31 17.36
C GLY A 189 -22.79 -12.51 16.63
N SER A 190 -22.00 -11.45 16.44
CA SER A 190 -20.64 -11.53 15.87
C SER A 190 -20.59 -12.26 14.52
N PRO A 191 -21.38 -11.83 13.52
CA PRO A 191 -21.40 -12.53 12.24
C PRO A 191 -20.01 -12.46 11.59
N GLN A 192 -19.59 -13.55 10.96
CA GLN A 192 -18.32 -13.59 10.22
C GLN A 192 -18.36 -12.81 8.90
N THR A 193 -19.57 -12.56 8.37
CA THR A 193 -19.79 -11.76 7.15
C THR A 193 -20.93 -10.78 7.38
N TYR A 194 -20.74 -9.54 6.93
CA TYR A 194 -21.79 -8.52 6.94
C TYR A 194 -21.79 -7.72 5.65
N THR A 195 -22.98 -7.45 5.11
CA THR A 195 -23.17 -6.58 3.94
C THR A 195 -23.85 -5.29 4.38
N PHE A 196 -23.19 -4.16 4.12
CA PHE A 196 -23.78 -2.84 4.28
C PHE A 196 -24.33 -2.37 2.94
N SER A 197 -25.51 -1.75 2.95
CA SER A 197 -26.14 -1.14 1.78
C SER A 197 -26.95 0.06 2.22
N LYS A 198 -26.59 1.25 1.74
CA LYS A 198 -27.31 2.49 2.00
C LYS A 198 -27.07 3.50 0.90
N GLU A 199 -28.08 4.32 0.62
CA GLU A 199 -27.96 5.48 -0.26
C GLU A 199 -27.84 6.76 0.58
N TYR A 200 -26.90 7.63 0.19
CA TYR A 200 -26.75 8.96 0.76
C TYR A 200 -27.12 10.02 -0.26
N VAL A 201 -27.90 11.01 0.16
CA VAL A 201 -28.23 12.17 -0.68
C VAL A 201 -27.11 13.19 -0.57
N LEU A 202 -26.50 13.52 -1.70
CA LEU A 202 -25.44 14.50 -1.80
C LEU A 202 -26.02 15.92 -1.96
N PRO A 203 -25.32 16.95 -1.43
CA PRO A 203 -25.52 18.33 -1.85
C PRO A 203 -25.36 18.46 -3.37
N VAL A 204 -26.17 19.32 -4.00
CA VAL A 204 -26.09 19.62 -5.45
C VAL A 204 -24.96 20.60 -5.81
N THR A 205 -23.99 20.76 -4.90
CA THR A 205 -22.79 21.57 -5.12
C THR A 205 -21.63 20.65 -5.41
N ALA A 206 -20.84 20.97 -6.44
CA ALA A 206 -19.67 20.19 -6.81
C ALA A 206 -18.65 20.13 -5.65
N ALA A 207 -18.18 18.93 -5.32
CA ALA A 207 -17.26 18.67 -4.22
C ALA A 207 -16.60 17.30 -4.37
N ASN A 208 -15.46 17.13 -3.71
CA ASN A 208 -14.81 15.83 -3.52
C ASN A 208 -15.10 15.33 -2.11
N TYR A 209 -15.47 14.05 -2.00
CA TYR A 209 -15.77 13.39 -0.74
C TYR A 209 -14.81 12.23 -0.51
N VAL A 210 -14.40 12.05 0.75
CA VAL A 210 -13.65 10.88 1.20
C VAL A 210 -14.57 10.09 2.13
N LEU A 211 -14.92 8.88 1.72
CA LEU A 211 -15.63 7.90 2.54
C LEU A 211 -14.59 7.07 3.29
N THR A 212 -14.69 7.01 4.61
CA THR A 212 -13.89 6.12 5.45
C THR A 212 -14.81 5.04 6.01
N ILE A 213 -14.58 3.79 5.61
CA ILE A 213 -15.23 2.62 6.18
C ILE A 213 -14.29 2.02 7.21
N THR A 214 -14.77 1.78 8.42
CA THR A 214 -14.04 1.11 9.49
C THR A 214 -14.84 -0.10 9.96
N ALA A 215 -14.18 -1.23 10.14
CA ALA A 215 -14.78 -2.42 10.72
C ALA A 215 -13.94 -2.91 11.88
N LYS A 216 -14.58 -3.31 12.96
CA LYS A 216 -13.93 -3.82 14.17
C LYS A 216 -14.44 -5.23 14.45
N ASP A 217 -13.54 -6.14 14.76
CA ASP A 217 -13.90 -7.49 15.16
C ASP A 217 -14.40 -7.52 16.62
N LYS A 218 -14.87 -8.70 17.06
CA LYS A 218 -15.32 -8.94 18.44
C LYS A 218 -14.35 -9.78 19.25
N PHE A 219 -13.08 -9.83 18.88
CA PHE A 219 -12.08 -10.56 19.63
C PHE A 219 -11.79 -9.87 20.99
N ALA A 220 -11.20 -10.60 21.94
CA ALA A 220 -10.90 -10.08 23.28
C ALA A 220 -9.96 -8.85 23.23
N ILE A 221 -9.00 -8.88 22.29
CA ILE A 221 -8.20 -7.73 21.88
C ILE A 221 -8.59 -7.40 20.43
N PRO A 222 -9.51 -6.45 20.22
CA PRO A 222 -10.08 -6.29 18.90
C PRO A 222 -9.12 -5.73 17.86
N ASN A 223 -9.18 -6.25 16.64
CA ASN A 223 -8.52 -5.67 15.48
C ASN A 223 -9.46 -4.72 14.73
N THR A 224 -8.89 -3.83 13.93
CA THR A 224 -9.67 -2.83 13.18
C THR A 224 -9.15 -2.72 11.76
N GLY A 225 -10.04 -2.97 10.80
CA GLY A 225 -9.82 -2.74 9.38
C GLY A 225 -10.35 -1.37 8.98
N SER A 226 -9.71 -0.72 7.99
CA SER A 226 -10.21 0.53 7.43
C SER A 226 -9.93 0.64 5.94
N LEU A 227 -10.86 1.28 5.22
CA LEU A 227 -10.78 1.52 3.79
C LEU A 227 -11.28 2.93 3.48
N ASN A 228 -10.51 3.66 2.68
CA ASN A 228 -10.88 4.99 2.20
C ASN A 228 -11.26 4.92 0.72
N ILE A 229 -12.33 5.62 0.34
CA ILE A 229 -12.81 5.74 -1.04
C ILE A 229 -13.03 7.20 -1.38
N ASN A 230 -12.37 7.67 -2.45
CA ASN A 230 -12.58 9.00 -3.01
C ASN A 230 -13.75 9.01 -3.99
N VAL A 231 -14.63 10.00 -3.86
CA VAL A 231 -15.80 10.20 -4.72
C VAL A 231 -15.85 11.65 -5.18
N VAL A 232 -16.12 11.88 -6.46
CA VAL A 232 -16.22 13.21 -7.06
C VAL A 232 -17.68 13.48 -7.40
N ALA A 233 -18.29 14.47 -6.76
CA ALA A 233 -19.63 14.94 -7.11
C ALA A 233 -19.52 16.22 -7.94
N THR A 234 -20.15 16.27 -9.11
CA THR A 234 -19.98 17.37 -10.06
C THR A 234 -21.22 17.57 -10.94
N ASN A 235 -21.42 18.79 -11.44
CA ASN A 235 -22.47 19.10 -12.43
C ASN A 235 -22.01 18.89 -13.88
N GLU A 236 -20.70 18.80 -14.09
CA GLU A 236 -20.06 18.63 -15.40
C GLU A 236 -18.90 17.65 -15.26
N TYR A 237 -18.66 16.84 -16.28
CA TYR A 237 -17.49 15.96 -16.29
C TYR A 237 -16.22 16.80 -16.34
N PRO A 238 -15.31 16.70 -15.35
CA PRO A 238 -14.03 17.40 -15.41
C PRO A 238 -13.15 16.80 -16.52
N ALA A 239 -13.28 15.50 -16.74
CA ALA A 239 -12.61 14.74 -17.78
C ALA A 239 -13.53 13.62 -18.28
N ILE A 240 -13.29 13.23 -19.53
CA ILE A 240 -13.74 11.95 -20.08
C ILE A 240 -12.49 11.24 -20.59
N TYR A 241 -12.48 9.92 -20.46
CA TYR A 241 -11.37 9.07 -20.86
C TYR A 241 -11.80 8.17 -22.01
N LEU A 242 -10.93 7.94 -22.98
CA LEU A 242 -11.14 6.93 -24.03
C LEU A 242 -10.47 5.63 -23.60
N CYS A 243 -11.26 4.58 -23.44
CA CYS A 243 -10.78 3.25 -23.06
C CYS A 243 -10.92 2.28 -24.22
N ASP A 244 -9.85 1.57 -24.54
CA ASP A 244 -9.80 0.55 -25.59
C ASP A 244 -9.53 -0.86 -25.05
N GLN A 245 -9.56 -0.99 -23.72
CA GLN A 245 -9.39 -2.26 -23.03
C GLN A 245 -10.70 -3.05 -23.04
N PRO A 246 -10.64 -4.39 -23.01
CA PRO A 246 -11.82 -5.21 -22.79
C PRO A 246 -12.58 -4.77 -21.54
N LYS A 247 -13.90 -4.77 -21.62
CA LYS A 247 -14.75 -4.41 -20.47
C LYS A 247 -14.52 -5.37 -19.31
N GLY A 248 -14.35 -4.82 -18.10
CA GLY A 248 -14.01 -5.58 -16.90
C GLY A 248 -12.51 -5.75 -16.65
N THR A 249 -11.64 -5.26 -17.55
CA THR A 249 -10.21 -5.12 -17.27
C THR A 249 -9.99 -4.20 -16.07
N ASN A 250 -9.08 -4.58 -15.17
CA ASN A 250 -8.63 -3.72 -14.08
C ASN A 250 -7.76 -2.59 -14.64
N LEU A 251 -8.32 -1.38 -14.74
CA LEU A 251 -7.63 -0.22 -15.33
C LEU A 251 -6.56 0.40 -14.42
N LYS A 252 -6.29 -0.19 -13.24
CA LYS A 252 -5.29 0.30 -12.28
C LYS A 252 -3.93 -0.41 -12.39
N THR A 253 -3.78 -1.37 -13.29
CA THR A 253 -2.55 -2.17 -13.40
C THR A 253 -1.46 -1.47 -14.21
N ASP A 254 -1.87 -0.65 -15.17
CA ASP A 254 -0.99 0.12 -16.02
C ASP A 254 -0.43 1.33 -15.28
N ALA A 255 0.76 1.79 -15.69
CA ALA A 255 1.45 2.87 -15.01
C ALA A 255 0.98 4.26 -15.49
N ALA A 256 0.64 4.40 -16.77
CA ALA A 256 0.15 5.66 -17.34
C ALA A 256 -0.55 5.46 -18.70
N GLY A 257 -1.48 6.37 -19.02
CA GLY A 257 -2.08 6.53 -20.35
C GLY A 257 -3.25 5.61 -20.68
N VAL A 258 -3.62 4.70 -19.77
CA VAL A 258 -4.76 3.81 -19.92
C VAL A 258 -5.70 3.99 -18.72
N PRO A 259 -6.96 4.41 -18.92
CA PRO A 259 -7.54 4.89 -20.18
C PRO A 259 -6.98 6.25 -20.62
N MET A 260 -7.12 6.58 -21.91
CA MET A 260 -6.50 7.77 -22.50
C MET A 260 -7.25 9.05 -22.14
N TYR A 261 -6.52 10.05 -21.63
CA TYR A 261 -7.08 11.38 -21.36
C TYR A 261 -7.42 12.16 -22.64
N PHE A 262 -8.48 12.98 -22.59
CA PHE A 262 -8.90 13.84 -23.69
C PHE A 262 -7.79 14.81 -24.15
N HIS A 263 -7.87 15.26 -25.40
CA HIS A 263 -6.95 16.25 -25.99
C HIS A 263 -7.44 17.68 -25.77
N GLU A 264 -8.70 17.95 -26.07
CA GLU A 264 -9.31 19.27 -25.86
C GLU A 264 -10.69 19.16 -25.22
N LYS A 265 -11.04 20.15 -24.39
CA LYS A 265 -12.36 20.30 -23.78
C LYS A 265 -12.87 21.72 -24.02
N ASN A 266 -14.07 21.84 -24.61
CA ASN A 266 -14.79 23.11 -24.72
C ASN A 266 -16.23 22.93 -24.19
N GLY A 267 -16.47 23.46 -22.98
CA GLY A 267 -17.67 23.11 -22.20
C GLY A 267 -17.68 21.62 -21.89
N GLN A 268 -18.70 20.92 -22.39
CA GLN A 268 -18.87 19.47 -22.27
C GLN A 268 -18.52 18.72 -23.57
N ASN A 269 -17.94 19.38 -24.57
CA ASN A 269 -17.42 18.72 -25.76
C ASN A 269 -15.97 18.29 -25.51
N PHE A 270 -15.71 16.99 -25.59
CA PHE A 270 -14.39 16.40 -25.48
C PHE A 270 -13.90 15.93 -26.84
N GLU A 271 -12.66 16.25 -27.16
CA GLU A 271 -11.98 15.82 -28.38
C GLU A 271 -10.83 14.87 -28.04
N PHE A 272 -10.71 13.80 -28.82
CA PHE A 272 -9.66 12.80 -28.72
C PHE A 272 -9.03 12.63 -30.11
N LYS A 273 -7.70 12.64 -30.16
CA LYS A 273 -6.96 12.02 -31.25
C LYS A 273 -6.58 10.61 -30.81
N TYR A 274 -6.87 9.61 -31.61
CA TYR A 274 -6.70 8.22 -31.23
C TYR A 274 -6.19 7.37 -32.40
N TYR A 275 -5.33 6.40 -32.11
CA TYR A 275 -4.84 5.43 -33.09
C TYR A 275 -5.46 4.06 -32.83
N ALA A 276 -6.25 3.56 -33.78
CA ALA A 276 -6.70 2.18 -33.81
C ALA A 276 -5.58 1.30 -34.41
N ASP A 277 -5.04 0.39 -33.62
CA ASP A 277 -3.95 -0.51 -34.00
C ASP A 277 -4.37 -1.68 -34.90
N LYS A 278 -5.69 -1.92 -35.01
CA LYS A 278 -6.31 -2.94 -35.85
C LYS A 278 -7.67 -2.50 -36.38
N ASP A 279 -8.18 -3.23 -37.38
CA ASP A 279 -9.56 -3.10 -37.84
C ASP A 279 -10.54 -3.52 -36.73
N ASN A 280 -11.75 -2.97 -36.76
CA ASN A 280 -12.80 -3.21 -35.78
C ASN A 280 -12.35 -3.00 -34.32
N LYS A 281 -11.57 -1.95 -34.06
CA LYS A 281 -11.11 -1.60 -32.72
C LYS A 281 -12.30 -1.15 -31.87
N GLU A 282 -12.47 -1.78 -30.73
CA GLU A 282 -13.50 -1.45 -29.75
C GLU A 282 -13.02 -0.33 -28.84
N ILE A 283 -13.87 0.68 -28.61
CA ILE A 283 -13.62 1.75 -27.63
C ILE A 283 -14.87 2.06 -26.82
N TYR A 284 -14.65 2.63 -25.64
CA TYR A 284 -15.65 3.22 -24.76
C TYR A 284 -15.18 4.62 -24.35
N PHE A 285 -16.11 5.48 -23.93
CA PHE A 285 -15.75 6.64 -23.12
C PHE A 285 -16.14 6.42 -21.67
N LEU A 286 -15.26 6.79 -20.75
CA LEU A 286 -15.47 6.60 -19.32
C LEU A 286 -15.54 7.95 -18.62
N GLY A 287 -16.48 8.08 -17.68
CA GLY A 287 -16.59 9.26 -16.82
C GLY A 287 -15.57 9.29 -15.69
N GLN A 288 -14.88 8.17 -15.46
CA GLN A 288 -13.88 7.97 -14.41
C GLN A 288 -12.66 7.23 -14.99
N GLU A 289 -11.51 7.36 -14.34
CA GLU A 289 -10.24 6.83 -14.85
C GLU A 289 -10.08 5.33 -14.60
N SER A 290 -10.57 4.82 -13.47
CA SER A 290 -10.11 3.53 -12.97
C SER A 290 -11.06 2.36 -13.15
N ASP A 291 -12.25 2.59 -13.73
CA ASP A 291 -13.27 1.55 -13.91
C ASP A 291 -14.24 1.91 -15.05
N PHE A 292 -14.92 0.92 -15.59
CA PHE A 292 -16.04 1.09 -16.50
C PHE A 292 -17.32 1.54 -15.77
N ALA A 293 -17.43 1.37 -14.45
CA ALA A 293 -18.56 1.87 -13.68
C ALA A 293 -18.19 3.07 -12.78
N PRO A 294 -19.11 4.02 -12.54
CA PRO A 294 -20.52 3.99 -12.94
C PRO A 294 -20.79 4.48 -14.38
N HIS A 295 -19.94 5.35 -14.93
CA HIS A 295 -20.20 5.99 -16.21
C HIS A 295 -19.42 5.35 -17.35
N CYS A 296 -20.12 4.68 -18.27
CA CYS A 296 -19.59 4.01 -19.45
C CYS A 296 -20.43 4.34 -20.67
N PHE A 297 -19.94 5.27 -21.47
CA PHE A 297 -20.55 5.68 -22.72
C PHE A 297 -20.13 4.72 -23.83
N GLY A 298 -21.11 3.94 -24.28
CA GLY A 298 -21.00 3.00 -25.40
C GLY A 298 -22.28 3.03 -26.22
N LEU A 299 -22.56 1.99 -27.00
CA LEU A 299 -23.75 1.89 -27.84
C LEU A 299 -24.86 1.08 -27.17
N ASP A 300 -26.11 1.47 -27.41
CA ASP A 300 -27.30 0.65 -27.16
C ASP A 300 -27.58 -0.32 -28.31
N GLY A 301 -28.63 -1.14 -28.19
CA GLY A 301 -29.03 -2.10 -29.23
C GLY A 301 -29.51 -1.47 -30.55
N SER A 302 -29.73 -0.15 -30.58
CA SER A 302 -30.11 0.62 -31.77
C SER A 302 -28.93 1.38 -32.38
N GLY A 303 -27.73 1.29 -31.79
CA GLY A 303 -26.53 2.01 -32.23
C GLY A 303 -26.45 3.46 -31.75
N ASN A 304 -27.29 3.89 -30.80
CA ASN A 304 -27.18 5.21 -30.18
C ASN A 304 -26.25 5.16 -28.97
N ILE A 305 -25.58 6.26 -28.68
CA ILE A 305 -24.72 6.32 -27.49
C ILE A 305 -25.58 6.35 -26.21
N VAL A 306 -25.18 5.56 -25.21
CA VAL A 306 -25.84 5.43 -23.91
C VAL A 306 -24.79 5.37 -22.81
N ASP A 307 -25.07 6.00 -21.67
CA ASP A 307 -24.28 5.88 -20.45
C ASP A 307 -24.83 4.73 -19.61
N ALA A 308 -24.18 3.57 -19.73
CA ALA A 308 -24.59 2.39 -19.00
C ALA A 308 -23.43 1.42 -18.81
N ALA A 309 -23.33 0.84 -17.62
CA ALA A 309 -22.41 -0.26 -17.37
C ALA A 309 -22.66 -1.48 -18.27
N SER A 310 -23.80 -1.59 -18.96
CA SER A 310 -24.13 -2.64 -19.93
C SER A 310 -23.92 -2.25 -21.41
N SER A 311 -23.47 -1.02 -21.70
CA SER A 311 -23.31 -0.55 -23.07
C SER A 311 -22.32 -1.40 -23.88
N ALA A 312 -22.62 -1.55 -25.18
CA ALA A 312 -21.75 -2.20 -26.16
C ALA A 312 -20.62 -1.24 -26.60
N PRO A 313 -19.49 -1.72 -27.13
CA PRO A 313 -18.42 -0.84 -27.57
C PRO A 313 -18.79 -0.04 -28.82
N ILE A 314 -18.16 1.12 -29.00
CA ILE A 314 -18.12 1.82 -30.28
C ILE A 314 -17.05 1.15 -31.15
N ILE A 315 -17.38 0.79 -32.39
CA ILE A 315 -16.47 0.11 -33.31
C ILE A 315 -15.82 1.10 -34.27
N LEU A 316 -14.50 1.20 -34.22
CA LEU A 316 -13.70 1.88 -35.24
C LEU A 316 -13.40 0.88 -36.38
N PRO A 317 -13.94 1.07 -37.59
CA PRO A 317 -14.01 0.00 -38.59
C PRO A 317 -12.65 -0.39 -39.17
N THR A 318 -11.69 0.54 -39.24
CA THR A 318 -10.39 0.29 -39.88
C THR A 318 -9.22 0.75 -39.01
N LYS A 319 -8.07 0.10 -39.14
CA LYS A 319 -6.78 0.53 -38.56
C LYS A 319 -6.45 1.96 -39.02
N GLY A 320 -5.93 2.79 -38.12
CA GLY A 320 -5.46 4.14 -38.43
C GLY A 320 -5.84 5.19 -37.37
N TYR A 321 -5.58 6.46 -37.72
CA TYR A 321 -5.79 7.60 -36.83
C TYR A 321 -7.20 8.19 -36.97
N TYR A 322 -7.77 8.61 -35.85
CA TYR A 322 -9.11 9.15 -35.75
C TYR A 322 -9.13 10.42 -34.89
N ASN A 323 -9.89 11.42 -35.35
CA ASN A 323 -10.38 12.50 -34.53
C ASN A 323 -11.79 12.13 -34.07
N ILE A 324 -11.98 12.07 -32.76
CA ILE A 324 -13.20 11.62 -32.12
C ILE A 324 -13.68 12.74 -31.20
N LYS A 325 -14.94 13.16 -31.38
CA LYS A 325 -15.58 14.15 -30.51
C LYS A 325 -16.74 13.49 -29.80
N MET A 326 -16.92 13.77 -28.52
CA MET A 326 -18.07 13.28 -27.77
C MET A 326 -18.58 14.33 -26.78
N ASN A 327 -19.90 14.38 -26.59
CA ASN A 327 -20.53 15.23 -25.59
C ASN A 327 -21.46 14.38 -24.70
N PRO A 328 -21.18 14.28 -23.38
CA PRO A 328 -21.90 13.37 -22.49
C PRO A 328 -23.26 13.93 -22.10
N ASN A 329 -23.51 15.22 -22.31
CA ASN A 329 -24.80 15.85 -22.01
C ASN A 329 -25.78 15.67 -23.16
N THR A 330 -25.32 15.81 -24.41
CA THR A 330 -26.17 15.66 -25.60
C THR A 330 -26.25 14.22 -26.10
N MET A 331 -25.46 13.30 -25.52
CA MET A 331 -25.34 11.92 -25.98
C MET A 331 -25.06 11.87 -27.48
N ALA A 332 -24.01 12.58 -27.91
CA ALA A 332 -23.61 12.63 -29.31
C ALA A 332 -22.10 12.41 -29.44
N TYR A 333 -21.69 11.73 -30.51
CA TYR A 333 -20.30 11.56 -30.87
C TYR A 333 -20.09 11.60 -32.38
N THR A 334 -18.87 11.95 -32.79
CA THR A 334 -18.44 11.89 -34.20
C THR A 334 -17.08 11.23 -34.28
N VAL A 335 -16.87 10.40 -35.30
CA VAL A 335 -15.59 9.72 -35.56
C VAL A 335 -15.16 10.05 -36.98
N THR A 336 -14.00 10.68 -37.14
CA THR A 336 -13.44 11.03 -38.44
C THR A 336 -12.04 10.47 -38.56
N LYS A 337 -11.82 9.56 -39.52
CA LYS A 337 -10.48 9.06 -39.82
C LYS A 337 -9.63 10.17 -40.42
N TYR A 338 -8.37 10.27 -40.03
CA TYR A 338 -7.43 11.23 -40.60
C TYR A 338 -6.07 10.60 -40.88
N THR A 339 -5.27 11.26 -41.72
CA THR A 339 -3.88 10.91 -41.96
C THR A 339 -3.01 11.92 -41.21
N PRO A 340 -2.13 11.47 -40.31
CA PRO A 340 -1.20 12.36 -39.62
C PRO A 340 -0.37 13.20 -40.58
N SER A 341 -0.04 14.42 -40.16
CA SER A 341 0.88 15.32 -40.87
C SER A 341 2.06 15.76 -40.00
N SER A 342 2.19 15.21 -38.79
CA SER A 342 3.30 15.49 -37.89
C SER A 342 4.62 14.95 -38.43
N LYS A 343 5.72 15.40 -37.83
CA LYS A 343 7.05 14.90 -38.15
C LYS A 343 7.19 13.46 -37.63
N VAL A 344 7.71 12.58 -38.48
CA VAL A 344 8.21 11.25 -38.07
C VAL A 344 9.60 11.41 -37.46
N TRP A 345 9.80 10.91 -36.24
CA TRP A 345 11.00 11.18 -35.42
C TRP A 345 12.09 10.09 -35.44
N ALA A 346 11.92 9.02 -36.23
CA ALA A 346 12.82 7.85 -36.43
C ALA A 346 14.34 8.05 -36.16
N ASP A 347 15.16 7.13 -35.60
CA ASP A 347 15.11 5.68 -35.29
C ASP A 347 16.31 5.35 -34.35
N ILE A 348 16.15 4.69 -33.20
CA ILE A 348 17.30 4.35 -32.33
C ILE A 348 18.28 3.36 -32.96
N ALA A 349 17.82 2.47 -33.84
CA ALA A 349 18.68 1.52 -34.54
C ALA A 349 19.66 2.22 -35.50
N ASN A 350 19.35 3.47 -35.87
CA ASN A 350 20.18 4.35 -36.67
C ASN A 350 20.69 5.58 -35.89
N GLY A 351 20.41 5.64 -34.58
CA GLY A 351 20.85 6.69 -33.68
C GLY A 351 22.37 6.76 -33.57
N SER A 352 22.91 7.95 -33.39
CA SER A 352 24.35 8.14 -33.23
C SER A 352 24.60 9.36 -32.37
N TRP A 353 25.23 9.12 -31.22
CA TRP A 353 25.71 10.18 -30.36
C TRP A 353 26.88 10.92 -31.02
N ASN A 354 26.76 12.23 -31.18
CA ASN A 354 27.85 13.08 -31.67
C ASN A 354 27.79 14.50 -31.09
N ASP A 355 28.92 15.05 -30.67
CA ASP A 355 28.94 16.41 -30.12
C ASP A 355 28.66 17.47 -31.19
N ASP A 356 29.02 17.21 -32.44
CA ASP A 356 28.64 18.03 -33.60
C ASP A 356 27.19 17.73 -34.00
N GLU A 357 26.33 18.75 -33.87
CA GLU A 357 24.90 18.67 -34.21
C GLU A 357 24.65 18.21 -35.64
N ALA A 358 25.49 18.60 -36.60
CA ALA A 358 25.33 18.20 -38.01
C ALA A 358 25.60 16.71 -38.24
N LEU A 359 26.29 16.04 -37.32
CA LEU A 359 26.62 14.62 -37.38
C LEU A 359 25.73 13.75 -36.49
N ARG A 360 24.84 14.36 -35.68
CA ARG A 360 23.92 13.62 -34.80
C ARG A 360 22.90 12.85 -35.62
N LYS A 361 22.61 11.63 -35.18
CA LYS A 361 21.44 10.89 -35.65
C LYS A 361 20.50 10.68 -34.48
N THR A 362 19.29 11.19 -34.63
CA THR A 362 18.28 11.23 -33.56
C THR A 362 17.96 9.83 -33.04
N PHE A 363 17.90 9.72 -31.71
CA PHE A 363 17.42 8.55 -30.99
C PHE A 363 16.49 9.02 -29.87
N VAL A 364 15.72 8.10 -29.30
CA VAL A 364 14.86 8.40 -28.14
C VAL A 364 15.01 7.30 -27.11
N SER A 365 15.27 7.71 -25.87
CA SER A 365 15.47 6.83 -24.72
C SER A 365 14.68 7.33 -23.52
N VAL A 366 14.51 6.49 -22.51
CA VAL A 366 13.85 6.87 -21.25
C VAL A 366 14.88 7.48 -20.30
N CYS A 367 14.65 8.72 -19.88
CA CYS A 367 15.40 9.38 -18.80
C CYS A 367 14.47 9.65 -17.62
N GLY A 368 14.97 9.52 -16.39
CA GLY A 368 14.22 9.90 -15.19
C GLY A 368 14.43 8.97 -14.00
N GLU A 369 13.45 9.00 -13.10
CA GLU A 369 13.43 8.24 -11.84
C GLU A 369 12.33 7.17 -11.85
N GLY A 370 12.46 6.19 -10.95
CA GLY A 370 11.49 5.09 -10.79
C GLY A 370 11.64 3.95 -11.79
N VAL A 371 12.53 4.10 -12.78
CA VAL A 371 12.88 3.09 -13.77
C VAL A 371 14.28 2.55 -13.49
N LYS A 372 14.43 1.22 -13.55
CA LYS A 372 15.73 0.55 -13.38
C LYS A 372 16.72 1.09 -14.41
N ASP A 373 17.95 1.36 -13.97
CA ASP A 373 19.07 1.84 -14.78
C ASP A 373 18.93 3.25 -15.37
N ALA A 374 17.78 3.92 -15.17
CA ALA A 374 17.54 5.28 -15.61
C ALA A 374 18.00 6.31 -14.56
N ASN A 375 18.39 7.48 -15.06
CA ASN A 375 18.55 8.71 -14.29
C ASN A 375 18.30 9.91 -15.23
N TRP A 376 18.55 11.14 -14.75
CA TRP A 376 18.39 12.37 -15.53
C TRP A 376 19.58 12.70 -16.46
N ASP A 377 20.50 11.77 -16.70
CA ASP A 377 21.60 11.97 -17.63
C ASP A 377 21.29 11.30 -18.99
N THR A 378 21.20 12.11 -20.05
CA THR A 378 20.97 11.61 -21.42
C THR A 378 22.11 10.73 -21.94
N TRP A 379 23.34 10.89 -21.43
CA TRP A 379 24.44 10.00 -21.78
C TRP A 379 24.24 8.61 -21.17
N ASN A 380 23.81 8.54 -19.91
CA ASN A 380 23.46 7.26 -19.28
C ASN A 380 22.35 6.56 -20.06
N ALA A 381 21.28 7.28 -20.42
CA ALA A 381 20.19 6.71 -21.19
C ALA A 381 20.61 6.25 -22.60
N TRP A 382 21.61 6.90 -23.20
CA TRP A 382 22.22 6.47 -24.46
C TRP A 382 23.00 5.16 -24.33
N VAL A 383 23.88 5.02 -23.33
CA VAL A 383 24.71 3.81 -23.20
C VAL A 383 23.92 2.60 -22.68
N MET A 384 22.79 2.82 -22.02
CA MET A 384 21.91 1.78 -21.50
C MET A 384 20.85 1.36 -22.53
N GLY A 385 21.16 0.32 -23.31
CA GLY A 385 20.26 -0.18 -24.36
C GLY A 385 18.88 -0.63 -23.88
N SER A 386 18.71 -0.97 -22.59
CA SER A 386 17.41 -1.28 -21.97
C SER A 386 16.46 -0.08 -21.87
N LEU A 387 16.95 1.14 -22.09
CA LEU A 387 16.15 2.37 -22.02
C LEU A 387 15.76 2.89 -23.42
N HIS A 388 16.19 2.21 -24.48
CA HIS A 388 16.03 2.64 -25.86
C HIS A 388 14.61 2.40 -26.36
N LEU A 389 14.05 3.36 -27.11
CA LEU A 389 12.80 3.21 -27.83
C LEU A 389 13.07 3.09 -29.33
N ALA A 390 12.48 2.09 -29.98
CA ALA A 390 12.58 1.85 -31.42
C ALA A 390 11.32 2.30 -32.16
N ASN A 391 11.41 2.51 -33.47
CA ASN A 391 10.21 2.76 -34.26
C ASN A 391 9.25 1.57 -34.22
N ASN A 392 7.96 1.85 -34.15
CA ASN A 392 6.96 0.84 -34.40
C ASN A 392 6.91 0.53 -35.91
N PRO A 393 7.20 -0.71 -36.35
CA PRO A 393 7.14 -1.07 -37.77
C PRO A 393 5.74 -0.91 -38.37
N ASP A 394 4.70 -0.95 -37.54
CA ASP A 394 3.31 -0.82 -37.96
C ASP A 394 2.80 0.62 -37.97
N ASN A 395 3.53 1.55 -37.37
CA ASN A 395 3.13 2.95 -37.25
C ASN A 395 4.35 3.88 -37.08
N PRO A 396 4.73 4.66 -38.09
CA PRO A 396 5.95 5.48 -38.05
C PRO A 396 5.91 6.63 -37.02
N TYR A 397 4.74 6.97 -36.48
CA TYR A 397 4.60 8.02 -35.47
C TYR A 397 4.76 7.49 -34.04
N GLN A 398 4.90 6.17 -33.87
CA GLN A 398 5.07 5.53 -32.57
C GLN A 398 6.50 5.05 -32.35
N LEU A 399 6.98 5.30 -31.13
CA LEU A 399 8.20 4.72 -30.58
C LEU A 399 7.81 3.70 -29.51
N VAL A 400 8.46 2.55 -29.51
CA VAL A 400 8.13 1.41 -28.65
C VAL A 400 9.37 0.89 -27.93
N GLY A 401 9.20 0.45 -26.69
CA GLY A 401 10.26 -0.18 -25.91
C GLY A 401 9.71 -0.88 -24.69
N GLU A 402 10.61 -1.38 -23.85
CA GLU A 402 10.27 -1.98 -22.56
C GLU A 402 11.12 -1.34 -21.47
N ILE A 403 10.51 -1.10 -20.30
CA ILE A 403 11.22 -0.60 -19.12
C ILE A 403 10.91 -1.48 -17.92
N THR A 404 11.79 -1.47 -16.92
CA THR A 404 11.53 -2.14 -15.63
C THR A 404 11.28 -1.08 -14.56
N LEU A 405 10.06 -1.01 -14.03
CA LEU A 405 9.71 -0.13 -12.92
C LEU A 405 10.18 -0.74 -11.60
N THR A 406 10.69 0.11 -10.72
CA THR A 406 11.26 -0.28 -9.42
C THR A 406 10.23 -0.36 -8.30
N GLY A 407 9.00 0.11 -8.53
CA GLY A 407 7.96 0.27 -7.52
C GLY A 407 8.02 1.60 -6.77
N SER A 408 9.05 2.41 -6.98
CA SER A 408 9.10 3.80 -6.53
C SER A 408 8.35 4.73 -7.49
N THR A 409 8.09 5.98 -7.06
CA THR A 409 7.44 6.98 -7.91
C THR A 409 8.23 7.22 -9.18
N MET A 410 7.59 6.96 -10.32
CA MET A 410 8.10 7.19 -11.65
C MET A 410 7.91 8.66 -12.06
N LYS A 411 8.98 9.28 -12.55
CA LYS A 411 8.99 10.58 -13.21
C LYS A 411 9.94 10.47 -14.38
N ILE A 412 9.43 10.47 -15.62
CA ILE A 412 10.25 10.17 -16.79
C ILE A 412 10.01 11.14 -17.96
N THR A 413 10.96 11.10 -18.88
CA THR A 413 10.93 11.77 -20.17
C THR A 413 11.37 10.79 -21.25
N PHE A 414 10.93 11.05 -22.48
CA PHE A 414 11.36 10.33 -23.68
C PHE A 414 12.25 11.28 -24.47
N THR A 415 13.54 10.99 -24.49
CA THR A 415 14.56 12.01 -24.74
C THR A 415 15.71 11.47 -25.59
N GLY A 416 16.15 12.28 -26.55
CA GLY A 416 17.34 12.06 -27.35
C GLY A 416 18.59 12.75 -26.80
N GLN A 417 19.62 12.81 -27.63
CA GLN A 417 20.89 13.43 -27.26
C GLN A 417 20.71 14.90 -26.83
N TRP A 418 21.36 15.32 -25.74
CA TRP A 418 21.33 16.71 -25.26
C TRP A 418 19.91 17.27 -25.12
N TRP A 419 18.97 16.42 -24.72
CA TRP A 419 17.55 16.77 -24.56
C TRP A 419 16.82 17.14 -25.85
N ASN A 420 17.29 16.64 -27.00
CA ASN A 420 16.65 16.88 -28.30
C ASN A 420 16.55 15.59 -29.13
N PRO A 421 15.32 15.13 -29.48
CA PRO A 421 14.02 15.64 -29.03
C PRO A 421 13.75 15.32 -27.55
N GLN A 422 12.72 15.95 -26.99
CA GLN A 422 12.26 15.69 -25.62
C GLN A 422 10.73 15.75 -25.53
N TRP A 423 10.14 14.66 -25.04
CA TRP A 423 8.75 14.60 -24.59
C TRP A 423 8.73 14.36 -23.08
N ARG A 424 7.94 15.15 -22.37
CA ARG A 424 7.77 14.98 -20.92
C ARG A 424 6.49 14.22 -20.63
N LEU A 425 6.57 13.17 -19.85
CA LEU A 425 5.38 12.49 -19.33
C LEU A 425 4.77 13.40 -18.25
N ILE A 426 3.64 14.04 -18.57
CA ILE A 426 2.94 14.96 -17.67
C ILE A 426 1.74 14.27 -17.05
N ASN A 427 0.52 14.79 -17.07
CA ASN A 427 -0.66 14.15 -16.45
C ASN A 427 -1.29 13.07 -17.33
N ASN A 428 -1.77 11.96 -16.75
CA ASN A 428 -2.55 10.89 -17.41
C ASN A 428 -2.02 10.41 -18.78
N GLY A 429 -0.71 10.16 -18.87
CA GLY A 429 -0.07 9.67 -20.10
C GLY A 429 0.10 10.74 -21.19
N ILE A 430 -0.21 12.01 -20.93
CA ILE A 430 0.12 13.08 -21.87
C ILE A 430 1.64 13.19 -21.98
N ALA A 431 2.15 13.21 -23.21
CA ALA A 431 3.56 13.26 -23.54
C ALA A 431 3.83 14.35 -24.57
N THR A 432 3.68 15.61 -24.17
CA THR A 432 3.88 16.77 -25.05
C THR A 432 5.36 17.00 -25.32
N MET A 433 5.68 17.39 -26.55
CA MET A 433 7.04 17.84 -26.87
C MET A 433 7.29 19.19 -26.19
N SER A 434 8.35 19.29 -25.38
CA SER A 434 8.68 20.54 -24.66
C SER A 434 10.20 20.77 -24.64
N PRO A 435 10.69 21.90 -25.18
CA PRO A 435 12.11 22.27 -25.09
C PRO A 435 12.48 22.91 -23.72
N GLY A 436 11.61 22.85 -22.70
CA GLY A 436 11.82 23.55 -21.41
C GLY A 436 10.90 23.14 -20.23
N GLU A 437 10.84 24.01 -19.21
CA GLU A 437 10.43 23.90 -17.78
C GLU A 437 9.08 23.24 -17.38
N ASN A 438 8.42 22.43 -18.21
CA ASN A 438 7.21 21.73 -17.77
C ASN A 438 7.56 20.64 -16.73
N GLY A 439 6.94 20.65 -15.54
CA GLY A 439 7.15 19.61 -14.53
C GLY A 439 6.80 18.20 -15.05
N ASN A 440 7.53 17.18 -14.62
CA ASN A 440 7.19 15.79 -14.93
C ASN A 440 6.08 15.30 -14.00
N GLY A 441 5.09 14.59 -14.55
CA GLY A 441 4.07 13.91 -13.77
C GLY A 441 4.70 12.83 -12.89
N ALA A 442 4.16 12.68 -11.69
CA ALA A 442 4.56 11.66 -10.74
C ALA A 442 3.55 10.51 -10.79
N TYR A 443 4.03 9.31 -11.07
CA TYR A 443 3.21 8.11 -11.22
C TYR A 443 3.66 7.03 -10.26
N THR A 444 2.73 6.35 -9.60
CA THR A 444 3.04 5.21 -8.75
C THR A 444 2.49 3.96 -9.43
N ALA A 445 3.37 2.99 -9.66
CA ALA A 445 3.02 1.71 -10.27
C ALA A 445 3.78 0.58 -9.58
N ALA A 446 3.23 -0.63 -9.65
CA ALA A 446 3.87 -1.81 -9.10
C ALA A 446 5.23 -2.08 -9.77
N PRO A 447 6.22 -2.66 -9.06
CA PRO A 447 7.46 -3.09 -9.70
C PRO A 447 7.17 -4.15 -10.77
N GLY A 448 7.92 -4.13 -11.86
CA GLY A 448 7.75 -5.09 -12.96
C GLY A 448 8.21 -4.56 -14.31
N VAL A 449 8.00 -5.37 -15.35
CA VAL A 449 8.29 -4.99 -16.74
C VAL A 449 7.05 -4.37 -17.38
N TYR A 450 7.25 -3.24 -18.05
CA TYR A 450 6.20 -2.47 -18.70
C TYR A 450 6.55 -2.23 -20.16
N LYS A 451 5.56 -2.34 -21.04
CA LYS A 451 5.66 -1.89 -22.43
C LYS A 451 5.49 -0.37 -22.46
N VAL A 452 6.34 0.30 -23.21
CA VAL A 452 6.25 1.73 -23.46
C VAL A 452 5.86 1.94 -24.92
N ILE A 453 4.85 2.76 -25.16
CA ILE A 453 4.52 3.31 -26.47
C ILE A 453 4.46 4.83 -26.32
N VAL A 454 5.25 5.55 -27.10
CA VAL A 454 5.16 7.01 -27.24
C VAL A 454 4.65 7.31 -28.64
N ASP A 455 3.41 7.77 -28.74
CA ASP A 455 2.82 8.22 -29.99
C ASP A 455 3.03 9.72 -30.15
N THR A 456 3.97 10.08 -31.02
CA THR A 456 4.41 11.46 -31.25
C THR A 456 3.39 12.29 -32.04
N GLU A 457 2.47 11.65 -32.76
CA GLU A 457 1.33 12.33 -33.39
C GLU A 457 0.24 12.66 -32.37
N LEU A 458 0.00 11.74 -31.43
CA LEU A 458 -1.01 11.94 -30.38
C LEU A 458 -0.50 12.79 -29.21
N GLU A 459 0.83 12.94 -29.08
CA GLU A 459 1.49 13.44 -27.86
C GLU A 459 0.99 12.68 -26.62
N ARG A 460 0.99 11.35 -26.73
CA ARG A 460 0.56 10.41 -25.69
C ARG A 460 1.61 9.34 -25.49
N ALA A 461 1.77 8.92 -24.24
CA ALA A 461 2.53 7.76 -23.85
C ALA A 461 1.64 6.77 -23.09
N PHE A 462 1.78 5.51 -23.45
CA PHE A 462 1.10 4.37 -22.83
C PHE A 462 2.17 3.49 -22.20
N ILE A 463 2.07 3.30 -20.88
CA ILE A 463 3.03 2.51 -20.11
C ILE A 463 2.25 1.40 -19.45
N THR A 464 2.14 0.27 -20.15
CA THR A 464 1.22 -0.81 -19.79
C THR A 464 1.97 -2.00 -19.22
N LYS A 465 1.39 -2.65 -18.20
CA LYS A 465 2.02 -3.80 -17.55
C LYS A 465 2.08 -4.98 -18.52
N LYS A 466 3.22 -5.68 -18.53
CA LYS A 466 3.43 -6.85 -19.40
C LYS A 466 2.95 -8.15 -18.76
#